data_AF-A0A958P0E5-F1
#
_entry.id   AF-A0A958P0E5-F1
#
_cell.length_a   1.000
_cell.length_b   1.000
_cell.length_c   1.000
_cell.angle_alpha   90.00
_cell.angle_beta   90.00
_cell.angle_gamma   90.00
#
_symmetry.space_group_name_H-M   'P 1'
#
loop_
_entity.id
_entity.type
_entity.pdbx_description
1 polymer ?
#
loop_
_entity_poly.entity_id
_entity_poly.type
_entity_poly.pdbx_seq_one_letter_code
_entity_poly.pdbx_strand_id
1 'polypeptide(L)'
;MINSKQVVLRLFFIILMGALNLSMIYKEYDGNIFLTEEDLLIEEKSNYPKSPINVQDSNEHFIPSYNEWMCFSTENMTLTCSEHVFDEIKKVPMIASYKGNEAFEFEPSSADAIPCEKTLETWVQLFEGQNEFCVLAAYLQELNSEDQRVGYGRTLWILDAIKTAHGYWMNPSLLKRINQED
;
A
#
# COMPACT_ATOMS: atom_id res chain seq x y z
N MET A 1 49.03 -22.94 34.27
CA MET A 1 49.29 -22.94 32.81
C MET A 1 47.96 -23.11 32.09
N ILE A 2 47.39 -22.02 31.58
CA ILE A 2 46.11 -22.04 30.85
C ILE A 2 46.43 -22.20 29.36
N ASN A 3 45.77 -23.18 28.75
CA ASN A 3 46.08 -23.73 27.44
C ASN A 3 45.59 -22.78 26.32
N SER A 4 46.53 -22.11 25.65
CA SER A 4 46.31 -21.03 24.67
C SER A 4 45.42 -21.40 23.46
N LYS A 5 45.11 -22.68 23.24
CA LYS A 5 44.33 -23.14 22.09
C LYS A 5 42.81 -23.02 22.25
N GLN A 6 42.28 -22.91 23.47
CA GLN A 6 40.83 -22.80 23.70
C GLN A 6 40.28 -21.37 23.57
N VAL A 7 41.14 -20.35 23.66
CA VAL A 7 40.70 -18.94 23.61
C VAL A 7 40.42 -18.49 22.17
N VAL A 8 41.18 -18.98 21.19
CA VAL A 8 41.05 -18.58 19.78
C VAL A 8 39.76 -19.10 19.15
N LEU A 9 39.25 -20.26 19.58
CA LEU A 9 38.05 -20.86 18.99
C LEU A 9 36.75 -20.17 19.43
N ARG A 10 36.75 -19.47 20.58
CA ARG A 10 35.57 -18.72 21.05
C ARG A 10 35.44 -17.34 20.39
N LEU A 11 36.54 -16.76 19.90
CA LEU A 11 36.51 -15.47 19.22
C LEU A 11 35.94 -15.55 17.79
N PHE A 12 36.09 -16.69 17.10
CA PHE A 12 35.54 -16.87 15.75
C PHE A 12 34.01 -17.02 15.72
N PHE A 13 33.40 -17.54 16.79
CA PHE A 13 31.94 -17.70 16.85
C PHE A 13 31.21 -16.37 17.13
N ILE A 14 31.87 -15.41 17.80
CA ILE A 14 31.25 -14.12 18.11
C ILE A 14 31.22 -13.20 16.87
N ILE A 15 32.19 -13.34 15.96
CA ILE A 15 32.25 -12.52 14.74
C ILE A 15 31.25 -13.01 13.68
N LEU A 16 30.88 -14.31 13.66
CA LEU A 16 29.91 -14.82 12.69
C LEU A 16 28.45 -14.47 13.04
N MET A 17 28.14 -14.18 14.31
CA MET A 17 26.79 -13.68 14.68
C MET A 17 26.63 -12.17 14.44
N GLY A 18 27.71 -11.41 14.26
CA GLY A 18 27.64 -9.98 13.93
C GLY A 18 27.21 -9.69 12.48
N ALA A 19 27.27 -10.69 11.59
CA ALA A 19 26.85 -10.59 10.19
C ALA A 19 25.38 -10.98 9.95
N LEU A 20 24.67 -11.46 10.98
CA LEU A 20 23.21 -11.57 10.98
C LEU A 20 22.59 -10.29 11.57
N ASN A 21 23.12 -9.13 11.20
CA ASN A 21 22.32 -7.89 11.18
C ASN A 21 21.40 -7.94 9.96
N LEU A 22 20.55 -8.96 9.89
CA LEU A 22 19.22 -8.77 9.31
C LEU A 22 18.49 -7.93 10.34
N SER A 23 18.75 -6.62 10.35
CA SER A 23 17.76 -5.70 10.86
C SER A 23 16.59 -5.80 9.89
N MET A 24 15.76 -6.83 10.05
CA MET A 24 14.36 -6.67 9.75
C MET A 24 13.96 -5.47 10.59
N ILE A 25 13.80 -4.32 9.92
CA ILE A 25 13.13 -3.16 10.47
C ILE A 25 11.72 -3.68 10.70
N TYR A 26 11.50 -4.26 11.88
CA TYR A 26 10.19 -4.62 12.37
C TYR A 26 9.51 -3.26 12.55
N LYS A 27 8.84 -2.78 11.51
CA LYS A 27 7.89 -1.67 11.64
C LYS A 27 6.90 -2.18 12.67
N GLU A 28 7.04 -1.68 13.89
CA GLU A 28 6.13 -1.94 15.00
C GLU A 28 4.81 -1.30 14.59
N TYR A 29 4.00 -2.04 13.83
CA TYR A 29 2.68 -1.63 13.41
C TYR A 29 1.81 -1.63 14.67
N ASP A 30 1.62 -0.43 15.20
CA ASP A 30 0.78 -0.13 16.35
C ASP A 30 -0.62 -0.74 16.14
N GLY A 31 -0.87 -1.91 16.76
CA GLY A 31 -2.21 -2.49 16.94
C GLY A 31 -2.88 -3.19 15.75
N ASN A 32 -2.39 -3.08 14.52
CA ASN A 32 -3.07 -3.69 13.36
C ASN A 32 -2.72 -5.18 13.22
N ILE A 33 -3.55 -6.06 13.81
CA ILE A 33 -3.47 -7.55 13.75
C ILE A 33 -3.62 -8.10 12.30
N PHE A 34 -3.76 -7.20 11.33
CA PHE A 34 -4.34 -7.50 10.04
C PHE A 34 -3.33 -7.84 8.94
N LEU A 35 -2.13 -7.28 8.99
CA LEU A 35 -1.08 -7.53 7.99
C LEU A 35 -0.16 -8.68 8.44
N THR A 36 0.18 -9.57 7.51
CA THR A 36 1.07 -10.73 7.72
C THR A 36 2.43 -10.49 7.05
N GLU A 37 3.40 -11.37 7.31
CA GLU A 37 4.69 -11.34 6.60
C GLU A 37 4.53 -11.45 5.07
N GLU A 38 3.51 -12.19 4.60
CA GLU A 38 3.19 -12.30 3.19
C GLU A 38 2.79 -10.94 2.58
N ASP A 39 2.08 -10.09 3.32
CA ASP A 39 1.71 -8.75 2.86
C ASP A 39 2.93 -7.85 2.70
N LEU A 40 3.90 -7.98 3.60
CA LEU A 40 5.15 -7.23 3.53
C LEU A 40 5.96 -7.67 2.32
N LEU A 41 5.95 -8.97 1.99
CA LEU A 41 6.56 -9.46 0.75
C LEU A 41 5.82 -8.96 -0.50
N ILE A 42 4.48 -8.84 -0.45
CA ILE A 42 3.71 -8.24 -1.54
C ILE A 42 4.07 -6.76 -1.69
N GLU A 43 4.18 -6.00 -0.59
CA GLU A 43 4.60 -4.59 -0.61
C GLU A 43 5.99 -4.46 -1.27
N GLU A 44 6.98 -5.24 -0.82
CA GLU A 44 8.33 -5.25 -1.37
C GLU A 44 8.33 -5.56 -2.88
N LYS A 45 7.67 -6.66 -3.28
CA LYS A 45 7.57 -7.07 -4.69
C LYS A 45 6.73 -6.11 -5.54
N SER A 46 5.81 -5.35 -4.95
CA SER A 46 5.04 -4.36 -5.70
C SER A 46 5.90 -3.16 -6.12
N ASN A 47 6.96 -2.89 -5.37
CA ASN A 47 7.87 -1.76 -5.54
C ASN A 47 9.12 -2.11 -6.38
N TYR A 48 9.31 -3.38 -6.75
CA TYR A 48 10.44 -3.84 -7.55
C TYR A 48 9.97 -4.83 -8.63
N PRO A 49 10.39 -4.72 -9.91
CA PRO A 49 11.42 -3.83 -10.47
C PRO A 49 10.88 -2.48 -11.01
N LYS A 50 9.60 -2.15 -10.77
CA LYS A 50 8.98 -0.96 -11.37
C LYS A 50 9.53 0.33 -10.77
N SER A 51 9.75 1.35 -11.61
CA SER A 51 10.00 2.71 -11.12
C SER A 51 8.83 3.21 -10.27
N PRO A 52 9.11 3.95 -9.17
CA PRO A 52 8.08 4.56 -8.35
C PRO A 52 7.21 5.53 -9.15
N ILE A 53 6.04 5.86 -8.61
CA ILE A 53 5.25 6.99 -9.11
C ILE A 53 6.01 8.27 -8.76
N ASN A 54 6.36 9.09 -9.74
CA ASN A 54 7.00 10.38 -9.46
C ASN A 54 5.92 11.42 -9.18
N VAL A 55 5.88 11.92 -7.95
CA VAL A 55 4.94 12.97 -7.54
C VAL A 55 5.67 14.29 -7.46
N GLN A 56 5.03 15.36 -7.89
CA GLN A 56 5.58 16.71 -7.77
C GLN A 56 5.21 17.28 -6.39
N ASP A 57 6.21 17.69 -5.61
CA ASP A 57 6.00 18.37 -4.33
C ASP A 57 5.62 19.86 -4.52
N SER A 58 5.33 20.56 -3.43
CA SER A 58 4.99 21.98 -3.45
C SER A 58 6.11 22.91 -3.92
N ASN A 59 7.34 22.41 -4.02
CA ASN A 59 8.52 23.13 -4.54
C ASN A 59 8.88 22.68 -5.97
N GLU A 60 7.97 21.99 -6.66
CA GLU A 60 8.15 21.45 -8.01
C GLU A 60 9.19 20.33 -8.14
N HIS A 61 9.66 19.73 -7.05
CA HIS A 61 10.56 18.59 -7.09
C HIS A 61 9.79 17.28 -7.32
N PHE A 62 10.34 16.42 -8.17
CA PHE A 62 9.83 15.05 -8.32
C PHE A 62 10.36 14.17 -7.19
N ILE A 63 9.45 13.70 -6.34
CA ILE A 63 9.72 12.73 -5.28
C ILE A 63 9.15 11.36 -5.66
N PRO A 64 9.89 10.27 -5.39
CA PRO A 64 9.38 8.93 -5.63
C PRO A 64 8.33 8.56 -4.58
N SER A 65 7.21 8.04 -5.05
CA SER A 65 6.12 7.48 -4.27
C SER A 65 6.05 5.97 -4.51
N TYR A 66 6.12 5.23 -3.40
CA TYR A 66 6.12 3.77 -3.38
C TYR A 66 4.81 3.27 -2.80
N ASN A 67 4.47 2.03 -3.15
CA ASN A 67 3.35 1.34 -2.53
C ASN A 67 3.65 1.06 -1.06
N GLU A 68 2.68 1.35 -0.21
CA GLU A 68 2.69 1.02 1.20
C GLU A 68 1.31 0.55 1.67
N TRP A 69 1.30 -0.34 2.65
CA TRP A 69 0.07 -0.74 3.31
C TRP A 69 -0.42 0.33 4.29
N MET A 70 -1.68 0.74 4.14
CA MET A 70 -2.37 1.65 5.05
C MET A 70 -3.71 1.06 5.46
N CYS A 71 -4.04 1.14 6.75
CA CYS A 71 -5.26 0.55 7.30
C CYS A 71 -6.24 1.61 7.79
N PHE A 72 -7.53 1.33 7.59
CA PHE A 72 -8.65 2.22 7.82
C PHE A 72 -9.83 1.47 8.44
N SER A 73 -10.70 2.21 9.14
CA SER A 73 -12.01 1.71 9.56
C SER A 73 -12.98 1.71 8.39
N THR A 74 -13.82 0.67 8.29
CA THR A 74 -14.90 0.59 7.29
C THR A 74 -16.05 1.56 7.60
N GLU A 75 -16.19 2.04 8.84
CA GLU A 75 -17.28 2.96 9.23
C GLU A 75 -17.23 4.29 8.48
N ASN A 76 -16.03 4.75 8.14
CA ASN A 76 -15.79 6.01 7.42
C ASN A 76 -15.40 5.78 5.96
N MET A 77 -15.85 4.67 5.37
CA MET A 77 -15.52 4.32 4.00
C MET A 77 -16.70 4.63 3.06
N THR A 78 -16.39 5.07 1.84
CA THR A 78 -17.35 5.14 0.74
C THR A 78 -16.80 4.42 -0.48
N LEU A 79 -17.65 3.62 -1.11
CA LEU A 79 -17.36 2.96 -2.38
C LEU A 79 -18.14 3.66 -3.50
N THR A 80 -17.46 4.06 -4.57
CA THR A 80 -18.11 4.75 -5.70
C THR A 80 -17.34 4.54 -7.00
N CYS A 81 -17.94 4.97 -8.11
CA CYS A 81 -17.22 5.16 -9.36
C CYS A 81 -16.76 6.61 -9.48
N SER A 82 -15.45 6.79 -9.64
CA SER A 82 -14.87 8.06 -10.04
C SER A 82 -14.95 8.20 -11.56
N GLU A 83 -15.32 9.39 -12.05
CA GLU A 83 -15.40 9.71 -13.47
C GLU A 83 -14.17 10.51 -13.90
N HIS A 84 -13.38 9.94 -14.80
CA HIS A 84 -12.23 10.58 -15.41
C HIS A 84 -12.58 11.02 -16.83
N VAL A 85 -12.35 12.30 -17.11
CA VAL A 85 -12.59 12.88 -18.44
C VAL A 85 -11.26 12.99 -19.16
N PHE A 86 -10.99 12.01 -20.04
CA PHE A 86 -9.91 12.07 -21.03
C PHE A 86 -10.52 12.37 -22.41
N ASP A 87 -10.29 11.50 -23.40
CA ASP A 87 -10.97 11.55 -24.70
C ASP A 87 -12.42 11.00 -24.62
N GLU A 88 -12.68 10.11 -23.66
CA GLU A 88 -14.00 9.57 -23.31
C GLU A 88 -14.17 9.57 -21.78
N ILE A 89 -15.42 9.57 -21.30
CA ILE A 89 -15.71 9.45 -19.86
C ILE A 89 -15.41 8.01 -19.44
N LYS A 90 -14.40 7.84 -18.59
CA LYS A 90 -14.04 6.54 -18.03
C LYS A 90 -14.43 6.49 -16.55
N LYS A 91 -15.12 5.42 -16.16
CA LYS A 91 -15.45 5.13 -14.77
C LYS A 91 -14.44 4.18 -14.17
N VAL A 92 -13.86 4.54 -13.03
CA VAL A 92 -12.95 3.69 -12.26
C VAL A 92 -13.51 3.46 -10.85
N PRO A 93 -13.37 2.26 -10.28
CA PRO A 93 -13.81 2.00 -8.92
C PRO A 93 -12.91 2.74 -7.93
N MET A 94 -13.51 3.33 -6.91
CA MET A 94 -12.82 4.18 -5.94
C MET A 94 -13.27 3.87 -4.52
N ILE A 95 -12.31 3.87 -3.60
CA ILE A 95 -12.55 3.86 -2.14
C ILE A 95 -12.19 5.25 -1.62
N ALA A 96 -13.11 5.93 -0.97
CA ALA A 96 -12.79 7.07 -0.11
C ALA A 96 -12.76 6.60 1.35
N SER A 97 -11.74 7.00 2.10
CA SER A 97 -11.69 6.81 3.56
C SER A 97 -11.17 8.05 4.26
N TYR A 98 -11.45 8.18 5.55
CA TYR A 98 -11.08 9.34 6.35
C TYR A 98 -10.23 8.95 7.55
N LYS A 99 -9.17 9.72 7.80
CA LYS A 99 -8.34 9.62 9.02
C LYS A 99 -8.18 11.01 9.62
N GLY A 100 -8.92 11.28 10.69
CA GLY A 100 -9.01 12.62 11.26
C GLY A 100 -9.67 13.60 10.26
N ASN A 101 -8.92 14.62 9.85
CA ASN A 101 -9.37 15.68 8.95
C ASN A 101 -8.86 15.50 7.51
N GLU A 102 -8.36 14.32 7.18
CA GLU A 102 -7.80 14.00 5.86
C GLU A 102 -8.65 12.93 5.18
N ALA A 103 -8.90 13.13 3.89
CA ALA A 103 -9.59 12.20 3.02
C ALA A 103 -8.58 11.55 2.07
N PHE A 104 -8.67 10.23 1.97
CA PHE A 104 -7.83 9.39 1.15
C PHE A 104 -8.70 8.74 0.08
N GLU A 105 -8.40 9.03 -1.18
CA GLU A 105 -9.10 8.47 -2.33
C GLU A 105 -8.18 7.48 -3.04
N PHE A 106 -8.62 6.23 -3.09
CA PHE A 106 -7.89 5.11 -3.66
C PHE A 106 -8.59 4.65 -4.93
N GLU A 107 -7.90 4.68 -6.05
CA GLU A 107 -8.41 4.14 -7.31
C GLU A 107 -7.33 3.34 -8.03
N PRO A 108 -7.69 2.25 -8.74
CA PRO A 108 -6.74 1.60 -9.63
C PRO A 108 -6.27 2.55 -10.71
N SER A 109 -5.08 2.31 -11.26
CA SER A 109 -4.61 3.08 -12.42
C SER A 109 -5.64 3.00 -13.55
N SER A 110 -5.97 4.14 -14.15
CA SER A 110 -6.87 4.20 -15.31
C SER A 110 -6.35 3.35 -16.47
N ALA A 111 -5.03 3.11 -16.56
CA ALA A 111 -4.42 2.24 -17.56
C ALA A 111 -4.79 0.74 -17.38
N ASP A 112 -5.19 0.32 -16.18
CA ASP A 112 -5.53 -1.08 -15.90
C ASP A 112 -6.91 -1.50 -16.43
N ALA A 113 -7.71 -0.52 -16.89
CA ALA A 113 -9.03 -0.74 -17.49
C ALA A 113 -9.98 -1.60 -16.63
N ILE A 114 -9.94 -1.39 -15.30
CA ILE A 114 -10.76 -2.12 -14.35
C ILE A 114 -12.23 -1.67 -14.44
N PRO A 115 -13.19 -2.57 -14.69
CA PRO A 115 -14.60 -2.22 -14.84
C PRO A 115 -15.22 -1.83 -13.50
N CYS A 116 -15.64 -0.57 -13.35
CA CYS A 116 -16.08 -0.03 -12.06
C CYS A 116 -17.17 -0.87 -11.37
N GLU A 117 -18.36 -0.99 -11.96
CA GLU A 117 -19.52 -1.61 -11.30
C GLU A 117 -19.24 -3.04 -10.80
N LYS A 118 -18.64 -3.87 -11.67
CA LYS A 118 -18.28 -5.25 -11.34
C LYS A 118 -17.24 -5.32 -10.21
N THR A 119 -16.30 -4.39 -10.19
CA THR A 119 -15.29 -4.32 -9.13
C THR A 119 -15.90 -3.82 -7.83
N LEU A 120 -16.83 -2.86 -7.86
CA LEU A 120 -17.57 -2.42 -6.67
C LEU A 120 -18.39 -3.56 -6.06
N GLU A 121 -19.07 -4.38 -6.87
CA GLU A 121 -19.78 -5.58 -6.38
C GLU A 121 -18.83 -6.53 -5.63
N THR A 122 -17.61 -6.71 -6.16
CA THR A 122 -16.57 -7.54 -5.52
C THR A 122 -16.10 -6.92 -4.21
N TRP A 123 -15.89 -5.60 -4.18
CA TRP A 123 -15.46 -4.88 -2.98
C TRP A 123 -16.53 -4.90 -1.90
N VAL A 124 -17.81 -4.69 -2.25
CA VAL A 124 -18.93 -4.78 -1.30
C VAL A 124 -18.94 -6.14 -0.58
N GLN A 125 -18.76 -7.23 -1.32
CA GLN A 125 -18.65 -8.57 -0.72
C GLN A 125 -17.40 -8.71 0.17
N LEU A 126 -16.27 -8.14 -0.24
CA LEU A 126 -15.03 -8.18 0.53
C LEU A 126 -15.14 -7.43 1.87
N PHE A 127 -15.93 -6.34 1.91
CA PHE A 127 -16.14 -5.51 3.10
C PHE A 127 -17.33 -5.95 3.97
N GLU A 128 -18.14 -6.92 3.52
CA GLU A 128 -19.32 -7.36 4.27
C GLU A 128 -18.92 -7.91 5.65
N GLY A 129 -19.47 -7.29 6.71
CA GLY A 129 -19.20 -7.65 8.10
C GLY A 129 -17.79 -7.29 8.61
N GLN A 130 -17.02 -6.50 7.86
CA GLN A 130 -15.68 -6.06 8.24
C GLN A 130 -15.74 -4.73 8.99
N ASN A 131 -14.88 -4.58 10.02
CA ASN A 131 -14.73 -3.31 10.75
C ASN A 131 -13.52 -2.50 10.26
N GLU A 132 -12.55 -3.18 9.64
CA GLU A 132 -11.29 -2.59 9.21
C GLU A 132 -10.87 -3.21 7.88
N PHE A 133 -10.02 -2.47 7.16
CA PHE A 133 -9.38 -2.93 5.94
C PHE A 133 -8.03 -2.26 5.77
N CYS A 134 -7.16 -2.88 4.98
CA CYS A 134 -5.92 -2.25 4.54
C CYS A 134 -5.88 -2.16 3.03
N VAL A 135 -5.26 -1.11 2.51
CA VAL A 135 -5.00 -0.90 1.09
C VAL A 135 -3.51 -0.86 0.86
N LEU A 136 -3.05 -1.51 -0.20
CA LEU A 136 -1.71 -1.32 -0.74
C LEU A 136 -1.83 -0.28 -1.85
N ALA A 137 -1.25 0.88 -1.64
CA ALA A 137 -1.36 1.98 -2.59
C ALA A 137 -0.14 2.89 -2.57
N ALA A 138 0.07 3.59 -3.67
CA ALA A 138 1.12 4.60 -3.82
C ALA A 138 0.50 5.98 -4.01
N TYR A 139 1.01 6.98 -3.28
CA TYR A 139 0.55 8.36 -3.38
C TYR A 139 0.74 8.91 -4.79
N LEU A 140 -0.25 9.64 -5.31
CA LEU A 140 -0.20 10.26 -6.62
C LEU A 140 -0.18 11.79 -6.53
N GLN A 141 -1.14 12.40 -5.84
CA GLN A 141 -1.25 13.86 -5.77
C GLN A 141 -2.23 14.33 -4.68
N GLU A 142 -2.12 15.59 -4.29
CA GLU A 142 -3.19 16.30 -3.58
C GLU A 142 -4.31 16.68 -4.56
N LEU A 143 -5.56 16.62 -4.10
CA LEU A 143 -6.71 17.08 -4.85
C LEU A 143 -7.11 18.45 -4.31
N ASN A 144 -7.04 19.48 -5.16
CA ASN A 144 -7.49 20.82 -4.81
C ASN A 144 -8.97 20.80 -4.43
N SER A 145 -9.28 21.19 -3.19
CA SER A 145 -10.65 21.45 -2.77
C SER A 145 -11.11 22.79 -3.35
N GLU A 146 -11.63 22.78 -4.58
CA GLU A 146 -12.32 23.97 -5.11
C GLU A 146 -13.52 24.37 -4.22
N ASP A 147 -14.09 23.42 -3.48
CA ASP A 147 -15.11 23.67 -2.47
C ASP A 147 -14.47 23.99 -1.11
N GLN A 148 -14.16 25.27 -0.89
CA GLN A 148 -13.63 25.82 0.37
C GLN A 148 -14.48 25.52 1.62
N ARG A 149 -15.64 24.90 1.47
CA ARG A 149 -16.52 24.47 2.56
C ARG A 149 -16.06 23.19 3.25
N VAL A 150 -15.21 22.41 2.58
CA VAL A 150 -14.68 21.15 3.09
C VAL A 150 -13.22 21.41 3.48
N GLY A 151 -12.97 21.86 4.70
CA GLY A 151 -11.64 22.20 5.23
C GLY A 151 -10.71 20.99 5.44
N TYR A 152 -10.83 19.96 4.62
CA TYR A 152 -10.10 18.69 4.71
C TYR A 152 -9.13 18.57 3.54
N GLY A 153 -7.91 18.12 3.81
CA GLY A 153 -6.96 17.74 2.77
C GLY A 153 -7.46 16.47 2.07
N ARG A 154 -7.50 16.48 0.73
CA ARG A 154 -7.87 15.32 -0.08
C ARG A 154 -6.64 14.84 -0.84
N THR A 155 -6.34 13.55 -0.76
CA THR A 155 -5.20 12.95 -1.46
C THR A 155 -5.67 11.81 -2.35
N LEU A 156 -5.08 11.69 -3.53
CA LEU A 156 -5.33 10.62 -4.49
C LEU A 156 -4.16 9.62 -4.47
N TRP A 157 -4.50 8.34 -4.43
CA TRP A 157 -3.58 7.21 -4.32
C TRP A 157 -3.92 6.14 -5.35
N ILE A 158 -2.89 5.57 -5.98
CA ILE A 158 -3.04 4.46 -6.91
C ILE A 158 -3.13 3.15 -6.14
N LEU A 159 -4.30 2.51 -6.22
CA LEU A 159 -4.65 1.28 -5.52
C LEU A 159 -4.16 0.02 -6.26
N ASP A 160 -3.38 -0.78 -5.56
CA ASP A 160 -2.86 -2.06 -6.04
C ASP A 160 -3.51 -3.27 -5.37
N ALA A 161 -3.87 -3.18 -4.09
CA ALA A 161 -4.59 -4.24 -3.39
C ALA A 161 -5.47 -3.73 -2.24
N ILE A 162 -6.46 -4.53 -1.87
CA ILE A 162 -7.27 -4.38 -0.65
C ILE A 162 -7.17 -5.68 0.12
N LYS A 163 -7.02 -5.58 1.43
CA LYS A 163 -7.05 -6.71 2.35
C LYS A 163 -8.12 -6.48 3.42
N THR A 164 -8.94 -7.51 3.67
CA THR A 164 -9.87 -7.61 4.81
C THR A 164 -9.76 -9.00 5.41
N ALA A 165 -10.34 -9.24 6.60
CA ALA A 165 -10.19 -10.53 7.28
C ALA A 165 -10.77 -11.70 6.47
N HIS A 166 -11.63 -11.40 5.51
CA HIS A 166 -12.20 -12.36 4.56
C HIS A 166 -11.31 -12.63 3.34
N GLY A 167 -10.27 -11.84 3.08
CA GLY A 167 -9.30 -12.11 2.03
C GLY A 167 -8.79 -10.87 1.32
N TYR A 168 -8.54 -11.03 0.02
CA TYR A 168 -7.89 -10.01 -0.81
C TYR A 168 -8.71 -9.68 -2.04
N TRP A 169 -8.64 -8.42 -2.43
CA TRP A 169 -8.71 -8.04 -3.83
C TRP A 169 -7.33 -7.57 -4.26
N MET A 170 -6.83 -8.10 -5.37
CA MET A 170 -5.56 -7.66 -5.96
C MET A 170 -5.81 -7.18 -7.38
N ASN A 171 -5.25 -6.03 -7.70
CA ASN A 171 -5.24 -5.52 -9.07
C ASN A 171 -4.55 -6.55 -9.98
N PRO A 172 -5.15 -6.94 -11.13
CA PRO A 172 -4.50 -7.85 -12.07
C PRO A 172 -3.10 -7.41 -12.51
N SER A 173 -2.83 -6.10 -12.55
CA SER A 173 -1.50 -5.58 -12.84
C SER A 173 -0.49 -5.90 -11.74
N LEU A 174 -0.91 -5.88 -10.46
CA LEU A 174 -0.10 -6.31 -9.33
C LEU A 174 0.20 -7.81 -9.41
N LEU A 175 -0.82 -8.63 -9.66
CA LEU A 175 -0.65 -10.08 -9.79
C LEU A 175 0.37 -10.45 -10.86
N LYS A 176 0.38 -9.75 -11.99
CA LYS A 176 1.38 -9.96 -13.03
C LYS A 176 2.80 -9.61 -12.55
N ARG A 177 2.97 -8.54 -11.77
CA ARG A 177 4.27 -8.12 -11.25
C ARG A 177 4.82 -9.13 -10.24
N ILE A 178 4.01 -9.55 -9.28
CA ILE A 178 4.49 -10.45 -8.20
C ILE A 178 4.75 -11.89 -8.68
N ASN A 179 4.18 -12.29 -9.82
CA ASN A 179 4.33 -13.64 -10.40
C ASN A 179 5.30 -13.68 -11.59
N GLN A 180 5.90 -12.57 -11.99
CA GLN A 180 7.03 -12.58 -12.90
C GLN A 180 8.23 -13.12 -12.11
N GLU A 181 8.41 -14.45 -12.15
CA GLU A 181 9.67 -15.09 -11.81
C GLU A 181 10.72 -14.58 -12.81
N ASP A 182 11.86 -14.07 -12.29
CA ASP A 182 13.05 -13.73 -13.09
C ASP A 182 13.58 -14.94 -13.88
#